data_AF-A0AAU9PJU4-F1
#
_entry.id   AF-A0AAU9PJU4-F1
#
_cell.length_a   1.000
_cell.length_b   1.000
_cell.length_c   1.000
_cell.angle_alpha   90.00
_cell.angle_beta   90.00
_cell.angle_gamma   90.00
#
_symmetry.space_group_name_H-M   'P 1'
#
loop_
_entity.id
_entity.type
_entity.pdbx_description
1 polymer ?
#
loop_
_entity_poly.entity_id
_entity_poly.type
_entity_poly.pdbx_seq_one_letter_code
_entity_poly.pdbx_strand_id
1 'polypeptide(L)'
;MVSIELPFILSEQEGKIWRYCGLLLLLCGIFETHFSILGFRQKTKFVAINGYVQTTRVACTKSPPPHHFLVVSFLLISKHNENDFSQFPTALLLLLSFQLLSTISEAIVPSSDTFSYVNEGDFGEYVVEYDADYRTLPPFSNPFQLCFYNTTPNTFTLALRMGTVRSESLMRWVWEANRGNPVGENATLTFGTDGNLVLADSDGRIAWQTNTANKSVVGFQVIPTGNMVLHDGTGTFIWQSFDSPTDTLLVGQSLRAGGASKLVSRASAENNIDGPYSLLMEPKQLALYYKSANSSYPMLYWTSVEWFTVDVGSVTNGSLINLTLTSVPDTDEGFLYYLTFDYYITNPLSGWNRNMAFSRYNNTLSYLRLGIDGNLKFYTYNPNVQGVSWELVYTFLDRNSIEGECQLPERCGKFGLCEDNQCVACPTPFGLSGWSKDCEANKVTSCQASEFGYFKLDGVDHFMTKYTTGDWVWNQWDCESKCTKDCNCMGYFYHTADSRCWIAYDLKTLTRVGNSTHLAYIKAPYKLSLNGIRL
;
A
#
# COMPACT_ATOMS: atom_id res chain seq x y z
N MET A 1 -64.70 -37.59 -5.09
CA MET A 1 -65.88 -38.38 -5.54
C MET A 1 -66.04 -38.07 -7.02
N VAL A 2 -66.20 -39.12 -7.83
CA VAL A 2 -66.16 -39.16 -9.31
C VAL A 2 -64.75 -39.19 -9.91
N SER A 3 -64.28 -40.41 -10.12
CA SER A 3 -63.28 -40.80 -11.11
C SER A 3 -64.01 -41.15 -12.41
N ILE A 4 -63.51 -40.70 -13.56
CA ILE A 4 -63.81 -41.29 -14.88
C ILE A 4 -62.48 -41.32 -15.64
N GLU A 5 -62.05 -42.53 -16.03
CA GLU A 5 -60.93 -42.80 -16.93
C GLU A 5 -61.45 -43.29 -18.30
N LEU A 6 -60.54 -43.19 -19.29
CA LEU A 6 -60.40 -43.89 -20.59
C LEU A 6 -60.82 -43.11 -21.86
N PRO A 7 -60.21 -43.39 -23.05
CA PRO A 7 -58.82 -43.77 -23.33
C PRO A 7 -58.18 -43.03 -24.55
N PHE A 8 -56.90 -43.34 -24.80
CA PHE A 8 -56.07 -42.98 -25.96
C PHE A 8 -56.68 -43.26 -27.35
N ILE A 9 -56.41 -42.38 -28.34
CA ILE A 9 -56.37 -42.69 -29.78
C ILE A 9 -55.19 -41.96 -30.45
N LEU A 10 -54.45 -42.70 -31.29
CA LEU A 10 -53.28 -42.35 -32.12
C LEU A 10 -53.67 -41.81 -33.52
N SER A 11 -52.64 -41.37 -34.28
CA SER A 11 -52.55 -41.22 -35.76
C SER A 11 -52.86 -39.81 -36.31
N GLU A 12 -52.23 -39.26 -37.36
CA GLU A 12 -50.98 -39.43 -38.13
C GLU A 12 -51.02 -38.32 -39.23
N GLN A 13 -49.85 -37.89 -39.69
CA GLN A 13 -49.48 -37.16 -40.93
C GLN A 13 -50.48 -36.35 -41.79
N GLU A 14 -50.03 -35.15 -42.19
CA GLU A 14 -49.82 -34.62 -43.57
C GLU A 14 -49.78 -33.07 -43.48
N GLY A 15 -48.94 -32.27 -44.14
CA GLY A 15 -48.10 -32.46 -45.31
C GLY A 15 -48.38 -31.34 -46.33
N LYS A 16 -47.39 -30.46 -46.58
CA LYS A 16 -47.26 -29.50 -47.72
C LYS A 16 -48.11 -28.21 -47.60
N ILE A 17 -47.65 -27.03 -48.02
CA ILE A 17 -47.03 -26.70 -49.31
C ILE A 17 -45.99 -25.56 -49.16
N TRP A 18 -44.82 -25.84 -49.73
CA TRP A 18 -43.70 -24.95 -50.02
C TRP A 18 -43.85 -24.24 -51.39
N ARG A 19 -42.97 -23.24 -51.59
CA ARG A 19 -42.41 -22.71 -52.86
C ARG A 19 -43.09 -21.44 -53.38
N TYR A 20 -42.36 -20.39 -53.75
CA TYR A 20 -41.07 -20.33 -54.46
C TYR A 20 -40.15 -19.25 -53.83
N CYS A 21 -38.90 -19.54 -53.42
CA CYS A 21 -37.69 -19.73 -54.25
C CYS A 21 -37.53 -18.61 -55.28
N GLY A 22 -36.52 -17.74 -55.23
CA GLY A 22 -35.09 -17.99 -55.11
C GLY A 22 -34.44 -17.10 -56.17
N LEU A 23 -33.28 -16.50 -55.96
CA LEU A 23 -31.96 -16.96 -56.43
C LEU A 23 -31.22 -15.63 -56.74
N LEU A 24 -29.95 -15.34 -56.46
CA LEU A 24 -28.66 -16.06 -56.41
C LEU A 24 -27.78 -15.27 -55.40
N LEU A 25 -27.00 -15.90 -54.51
CA LEU A 25 -25.64 -16.45 -54.75
C LEU A 25 -24.66 -15.41 -55.34
N LEU A 26 -23.39 -15.29 -54.98
CA LEU A 26 -22.50 -15.89 -53.99
C LEU A 26 -21.14 -15.27 -54.36
N LEU A 27 -20.41 -14.64 -53.44
CA LEU A 27 -18.95 -14.62 -53.50
C LEU A 27 -18.44 -14.77 -52.06
N CYS A 28 -18.15 -16.03 -51.75
CA CYS A 28 -17.42 -16.52 -50.59
C CYS A 28 -16.07 -15.82 -50.42
N GLY A 29 -15.61 -15.78 -49.17
CA GLY A 29 -14.22 -16.14 -48.91
C GLY A 29 -13.65 -15.75 -47.55
N ILE A 30 -13.70 -16.70 -46.59
CA ILE A 30 -12.59 -17.06 -45.67
C ILE A 30 -12.37 -16.05 -44.51
N PHE A 31 -12.62 -16.33 -43.21
CA PHE A 31 -12.22 -17.47 -42.36
C PHE A 31 -13.30 -17.87 -41.34
N GLU A 32 -13.48 -19.18 -41.18
CA GLU A 32 -14.23 -19.88 -40.14
C GLU A 32 -13.40 -20.08 -38.85
N THR A 33 -14.11 -20.06 -37.71
CA THR A 33 -14.05 -20.94 -36.51
C THR A 33 -12.69 -21.18 -35.80
N HIS A 34 -12.59 -21.25 -34.47
CA HIS A 34 -13.42 -21.93 -33.48
C HIS A 34 -13.27 -21.27 -32.08
N PHE A 35 -14.39 -21.11 -31.36
CA PHE A 35 -14.37 -21.08 -29.89
C PHE A 35 -15.06 -22.33 -29.35
N SER A 36 -14.36 -22.99 -28.44
CA SER A 36 -14.67 -24.28 -27.86
C SER A 36 -15.79 -24.21 -26.83
N ILE A 37 -16.55 -25.31 -26.83
CA ILE A 37 -17.56 -25.70 -25.86
C ILE A 37 -16.94 -25.88 -24.48
N LEU A 38 -17.45 -25.16 -23.48
CA LEU A 38 -17.26 -25.46 -22.06
C LEU A 38 -18.61 -25.91 -21.50
N GLY A 39 -18.67 -27.21 -21.19
CA GLY A 39 -19.80 -27.80 -20.49
C GLY A 39 -19.80 -27.37 -19.02
N PHE A 40 -21.00 -27.11 -18.50
CA PHE A 40 -21.28 -27.32 -17.09
C PHE A 40 -22.61 -28.07 -16.95
N ARG A 41 -22.48 -29.34 -16.56
CA ARG A 41 -23.52 -30.12 -15.90
C ARG A 41 -23.73 -29.52 -14.51
N GLN A 42 -24.94 -29.09 -14.18
CA GLN A 42 -25.39 -29.13 -12.79
C GLN A 42 -26.26 -30.37 -12.59
N LYS A 43 -25.68 -31.35 -11.88
CA LYS A 43 -26.41 -32.40 -11.18
C LYS A 43 -27.02 -31.78 -9.94
N THR A 44 -28.34 -31.64 -9.88
CA THR A 44 -29.04 -31.43 -8.61
C THR A 44 -29.36 -32.79 -8.02
N LYS A 45 -28.64 -33.16 -6.95
CA LYS A 45 -29.02 -34.29 -6.08
C LYS A 45 -30.21 -33.84 -5.24
N PHE A 46 -31.28 -34.63 -5.26
CA PHE A 46 -32.34 -34.58 -4.28
C PHE A 46 -31.86 -35.20 -2.96
N VAL A 47 -32.02 -34.47 -1.86
CA VAL A 47 -32.08 -35.03 -0.50
C VAL A 47 -33.44 -34.63 0.04
N ALA A 48 -34.29 -35.62 0.29
CA ALA A 48 -35.58 -35.43 0.94
C ALA A 48 -35.42 -35.74 2.43
N ILE A 49 -35.71 -34.77 3.30
CA ILE A 49 -36.08 -35.03 4.70
C ILE A 49 -37.17 -34.04 5.11
N ASN A 50 -38.32 -34.61 5.51
CA ASN A 50 -39.40 -34.09 6.34
C ASN A 50 -40.09 -32.77 5.93
N GLY A 51 -41.24 -32.93 5.26
CA GLY A 51 -42.54 -32.49 5.77
C GLY A 51 -42.80 -30.98 5.86
N TYR A 52 -43.97 -30.59 5.35
CA TYR A 52 -44.56 -29.25 5.35
C TYR A 52 -44.25 -28.38 4.12
N VAL A 53 -45.15 -28.50 3.14
CA VAL A 53 -45.39 -27.46 2.13
C VAL A 53 -46.14 -26.32 2.83
N GLN A 54 -45.45 -25.20 3.10
CA GLN A 54 -46.09 -23.91 3.35
C GLN A 54 -46.07 -23.08 2.07
N THR A 55 -47.26 -22.68 1.62
CA THR A 55 -47.47 -21.68 0.58
C THR A 55 -47.18 -20.29 1.14
N THR A 56 -45.99 -19.75 0.87
CA THR A 56 -45.67 -18.35 1.17
C THR A 56 -45.82 -17.53 -0.10
N ARG A 57 -46.75 -16.57 -0.11
CA ARG A 57 -46.84 -15.53 -1.14
C ARG A 57 -45.57 -14.68 -1.08
N VAL A 58 -44.74 -14.75 -2.11
CA VAL A 58 -43.69 -13.76 -2.34
C VAL A 58 -44.31 -12.60 -3.11
N ALA A 59 -44.39 -11.44 -2.46
CA ALA A 59 -44.68 -10.18 -3.11
C ALA A 59 -43.46 -9.76 -3.94
N CYS A 60 -43.56 -9.78 -5.26
CA CYS A 60 -42.60 -9.12 -6.12
C CYS A 60 -42.88 -7.61 -6.10
N THR A 61 -42.07 -6.85 -5.37
CA THR A 61 -41.96 -5.41 -5.59
C THR A 61 -41.39 -5.18 -6.99
N LYS A 62 -42.15 -4.51 -7.86
CA LYS A 62 -41.68 -3.98 -9.14
C LYS A 62 -40.52 -3.01 -8.87
N SER A 63 -39.28 -3.42 -9.11
CA SER A 63 -38.25 -2.48 -9.54
C SER A 63 -38.39 -2.28 -11.05
N PRO A 64 -38.22 -1.05 -11.58
CA PRO A 64 -38.26 -0.83 -13.02
C PRO A 64 -37.02 -1.47 -13.67
N PRO A 65 -37.15 -2.09 -14.86
CA PRO A 65 -35.98 -2.55 -15.61
C PRO A 65 -35.18 -1.33 -16.08
N PRO A 66 -33.86 -1.50 -16.35
CA PRO A 66 -33.07 -0.42 -16.92
C PRO A 66 -33.69 0.00 -18.25
N HIS A 67 -33.76 1.30 -18.48
CA HIS A 67 -34.21 1.87 -19.74
C HIS A 67 -33.28 1.41 -20.88
N HIS A 68 -33.58 0.25 -21.47
CA HIS A 68 -33.10 -0.08 -22.80
C HIS A 68 -33.88 0.78 -23.79
N PHE A 69 -33.25 1.89 -24.21
CA PHE A 69 -33.69 2.65 -25.37
C PHE A 69 -33.52 1.76 -26.61
N LEU A 70 -34.59 1.06 -26.95
CA LEU A 70 -34.71 0.38 -28.23
C LEU A 70 -35.09 1.46 -29.26
N VAL A 71 -34.08 2.00 -29.95
CA VAL A 71 -34.29 2.90 -31.08
C VAL A 71 -34.84 2.05 -32.23
N VAL A 72 -36.16 1.98 -32.35
CA VAL A 72 -36.83 1.42 -33.52
C VAL A 72 -36.84 2.50 -34.60
N SER A 73 -35.86 2.44 -35.50
CA SER A 73 -35.83 3.28 -36.70
C SER A 73 -36.89 2.80 -37.69
N PHE A 74 -38.03 3.48 -37.75
CA PHE A 74 -38.99 3.31 -38.85
C PHE A 74 -38.45 4.01 -40.11
N LEU A 75 -37.99 3.22 -41.08
CA LEU A 75 -37.73 3.70 -42.45
C LEU A 75 -39.06 3.81 -43.20
N LEU A 76 -39.62 5.02 -43.24
CA LEU A 76 -40.68 5.38 -44.17
C LEU A 76 -40.08 5.53 -45.58
N ILE A 77 -40.23 4.51 -46.41
CA ILE A 77 -39.91 4.61 -47.85
C ILE A 77 -41.10 5.26 -48.55
N SER A 78 -41.04 6.58 -48.73
CA SER A 78 -41.91 7.28 -49.67
C SER A 78 -41.35 7.12 -51.08
N LYS A 79 -42.22 6.67 -51.99
CA LYS A 79 -41.92 6.49 -53.41
C LYS A 79 -42.03 7.85 -54.08
N HIS A 80 -40.92 8.51 -54.42
CA HIS A 80 -40.95 9.71 -55.25
C HIS A 80 -39.84 9.72 -56.31
N ASN A 81 -40.24 10.26 -57.46
CA ASN A 81 -39.59 10.28 -58.77
C ASN A 81 -38.11 10.69 -58.81
N GLU A 82 -37.45 10.16 -59.84
CA GLU A 82 -36.12 10.50 -60.33
C GLU A 82 -35.94 12.01 -60.51
N ASN A 83 -34.92 12.55 -59.84
CA ASN A 83 -34.18 13.82 -60.02
C ASN A 83 -34.12 14.62 -58.72
N ASP A 84 -33.25 14.22 -57.80
CA ASP A 84 -32.45 15.12 -56.94
C ASP A 84 -31.51 14.31 -56.03
N PHE A 85 -30.37 13.90 -56.59
CA PHE A 85 -29.29 13.24 -55.86
C PHE A 85 -28.25 14.28 -55.41
N SER A 86 -28.53 15.05 -54.36
CA SER A 86 -27.50 15.91 -53.74
C SER A 86 -27.60 16.16 -52.23
N GLN A 87 -28.65 15.71 -51.53
CA GLN A 87 -28.83 15.99 -50.08
C GLN A 87 -28.89 14.76 -49.14
N PHE A 88 -28.88 13.54 -49.67
CA PHE A 88 -28.95 12.31 -48.86
C PHE A 88 -27.69 11.96 -48.04
N PRO A 89 -26.43 12.19 -48.49
CA PRO A 89 -25.26 11.77 -47.72
C PRO A 89 -25.02 12.67 -46.49
N THR A 90 -25.41 13.94 -46.55
CA THR A 90 -25.25 14.90 -45.44
C THR A 90 -26.16 14.61 -44.25
N ALA A 91 -27.40 14.18 -44.48
CA ALA A 91 -28.34 13.85 -43.41
C ALA A 91 -27.92 12.59 -42.64
N LEU A 92 -27.40 11.57 -43.34
CA LEU A 92 -26.90 10.34 -42.74
C LEU A 92 -25.59 10.56 -41.97
N LEU A 93 -24.68 11.40 -42.49
CA LEU A 93 -23.48 11.83 -41.79
C LEU A 93 -23.79 12.67 -40.55
N LEU A 94 -24.82 13.53 -40.60
CA LEU A 94 -25.31 14.29 -39.44
C LEU A 94 -25.93 13.38 -38.38
N LEU A 95 -26.72 12.38 -38.77
CA LEU A 95 -27.29 11.38 -37.86
C LEU A 95 -26.21 10.48 -37.23
N LEU A 96 -25.22 10.04 -38.01
CA LEU A 96 -24.05 9.32 -37.49
C LEU A 96 -23.20 10.22 -36.58
N SER A 97 -23.05 11.52 -36.89
CA SER A 97 -22.37 12.48 -36.00
C SER A 97 -23.15 12.72 -34.72
N PHE A 98 -24.49 12.75 -34.75
CA PHE A 98 -25.34 12.84 -33.57
C PHE A 98 -25.31 11.56 -32.72
N GLN A 99 -25.19 10.39 -33.36
CA GLN A 99 -24.99 9.11 -32.66
C GLN A 99 -23.58 9.02 -32.04
N LEU A 100 -22.55 9.54 -32.73
CA LEU A 100 -21.17 9.67 -32.22
C LEU A 100 -21.03 10.76 -31.14
N LEU A 101 -21.87 11.80 -31.14
CA LEU A 101 -21.94 12.82 -30.09
C LEU A 101 -22.75 12.35 -28.87
N SER A 102 -23.65 11.37 -29.05
CA SER A 102 -24.51 10.85 -27.96
C SER A 102 -23.81 9.86 -27.02
N THR A 103 -22.53 9.52 -27.24
CA THR A 103 -21.79 8.53 -26.44
C THR A 103 -20.73 9.11 -25.52
N ILE A 104 -20.61 10.44 -25.41
CA ILE A 104 -19.81 11.08 -24.34
C ILE A 104 -20.78 11.53 -23.24
N SER A 105 -21.47 10.58 -22.61
CA SER A 105 -21.99 10.85 -21.27
C SER A 105 -20.78 10.82 -20.35
N GLU A 106 -20.16 11.98 -20.08
CA GLU A 106 -19.27 12.08 -18.93
C GLU A 106 -20.09 11.60 -17.73
N ALA A 107 -19.62 10.57 -17.04
CA ALA A 107 -20.32 10.08 -15.87
C ALA A 107 -20.16 11.16 -14.78
N ILE A 108 -21.24 11.88 -14.52
CA ILE A 108 -21.33 12.93 -13.51
C ILE A 108 -21.83 12.28 -12.23
N VAL A 109 -21.19 12.59 -11.10
CA VAL A 109 -21.67 12.13 -9.80
C VAL A 109 -23.06 12.75 -9.55
N PRO A 110 -24.09 11.94 -9.27
CA PRO A 110 -25.41 12.47 -8.93
C PRO A 110 -25.32 13.45 -7.76
N SER A 111 -26.06 14.56 -7.80
CA SER A 111 -26.02 15.54 -6.69
C SER A 111 -26.49 14.98 -5.34
N SER A 112 -27.17 13.83 -5.32
CA SER A 112 -27.50 13.09 -4.09
C SER A 112 -26.31 12.38 -3.46
N ASP A 113 -25.27 12.11 -4.26
CA ASP A 113 -24.13 11.29 -3.89
C ASP A 113 -22.87 12.15 -3.66
N THR A 114 -22.97 13.46 -3.91
CA THR A 114 -21.96 14.46 -3.53
C THR A 114 -22.08 14.84 -2.05
N PHE A 115 -21.00 15.37 -1.47
CA PHE A 115 -21.01 15.87 -0.10
C PHE A 115 -19.99 16.98 0.12
N SER A 116 -20.19 17.76 1.17
CA SER A 116 -19.20 18.70 1.69
C SER A 116 -19.23 18.66 3.21
N TYR A 117 -18.15 18.18 3.82
CA TYR A 117 -18.00 18.12 5.28
C TYR A 117 -17.05 19.21 5.73
N VAL A 118 -17.50 20.02 6.69
CA VAL A 118 -16.70 21.06 7.32
C VAL A 118 -16.03 20.48 8.56
N ASN A 119 -14.75 20.80 8.75
CA ASN A 119 -14.00 20.50 9.96
C ASN A 119 -14.41 21.48 11.06
N GLU A 120 -15.50 21.15 11.76
CA GLU A 120 -16.06 21.95 12.86
C GLU A 120 -16.74 21.05 13.91
N GLY A 121 -17.03 21.61 15.07
CA GLY A 121 -17.72 20.91 16.16
C GLY A 121 -16.79 20.32 17.23
N ASP A 122 -17.39 19.55 18.14
CA ASP A 122 -16.70 18.98 19.29
C ASP A 122 -15.80 17.80 18.90
N PHE A 123 -14.74 17.60 19.69
CA PHE A 123 -13.85 16.44 19.53
C PHE A 123 -14.47 15.17 20.12
N GLY A 124 -14.04 14.02 19.58
CA GLY A 124 -14.43 12.71 20.09
C GLY A 124 -13.85 12.43 21.49
N GLU A 125 -14.58 11.63 22.27
CA GLU A 125 -14.30 11.43 23.70
C GLU A 125 -13.24 10.35 24.00
N TYR A 126 -12.87 9.51 23.03
CA TYR A 126 -12.07 8.30 23.26
C TYR A 126 -10.61 8.44 22.81
N VAL A 127 -9.71 7.72 23.50
CA VAL A 127 -8.28 7.77 23.20
C VAL A 127 -7.97 7.22 21.81
N VAL A 128 -7.25 8.03 21.03
CA VAL A 128 -6.73 7.70 19.71
C VAL A 128 -5.21 7.77 19.73
N GLU A 129 -4.60 7.14 18.74
CA GLU A 129 -3.16 7.13 18.57
C GLU A 129 -2.57 8.54 18.53
N TYR A 130 -1.44 8.70 19.23
CA TYR A 130 -0.71 9.96 19.44
C TYR A 130 -1.40 10.98 20.33
N ASP A 131 -2.34 10.54 21.18
CA ASP A 131 -3.13 11.40 22.07
C ASP A 131 -3.79 12.57 21.31
N ALA A 132 -4.19 12.28 20.06
CA ALA A 132 -4.76 13.27 19.17
C ALA A 132 -6.20 13.62 19.57
N ASP A 133 -6.62 14.84 19.25
CA ASP A 133 -8.03 15.17 19.14
C ASP A 133 -8.54 14.77 17.75
N TYR A 134 -9.82 14.44 17.62
CA TYR A 134 -10.39 14.03 16.34
C TYR A 134 -11.87 14.34 16.19
N ARG A 135 -12.31 14.48 14.94
CA ARG A 135 -13.71 14.64 14.52
C ARG A 135 -14.04 13.58 13.48
N THR A 136 -15.06 12.79 13.74
CA THR A 136 -15.49 11.74 12.81
C THR A 136 -16.30 12.32 11.66
N LEU A 137 -16.12 11.73 10.47
CA LEU A 137 -16.91 12.04 9.30
C LEU A 137 -17.90 10.89 8.99
N PRO A 138 -19.01 11.19 8.28
CA PRO A 138 -19.99 10.18 7.91
C PRO A 138 -19.48 9.01 7.04
N PRO A 139 -18.43 9.12 6.21
CA PRO A 139 -17.90 7.96 5.50
C PRO A 139 -17.23 6.94 6.44
N PHE A 140 -17.83 5.75 6.55
CA PHE A 140 -17.30 4.65 7.37
C PHE A 140 -17.64 3.28 6.78
N SER A 141 -16.83 2.28 7.14
CA SER A 141 -17.16 0.86 7.03
C SER A 141 -16.52 0.16 8.21
N ASN A 142 -17.32 -0.25 9.19
CA ASN A 142 -16.85 -0.75 10.47
C ASN A 142 -15.75 -1.84 10.31
N PRO A 143 -14.58 -1.72 10.98
CA PRO A 143 -14.22 -0.75 12.02
C PRO A 143 -13.49 0.51 11.51
N PHE A 144 -13.53 0.80 10.22
CA PHE A 144 -12.86 1.94 9.60
C PHE A 144 -13.78 3.17 9.54
N GLN A 145 -13.24 4.35 9.84
CA GLN A 145 -13.98 5.62 9.72
C GLN A 145 -13.06 6.77 9.34
N LEU A 146 -13.53 7.62 8.42
CA LEU A 146 -12.80 8.82 8.02
C LEU A 146 -12.94 9.90 9.10
N CYS A 147 -11.86 10.61 9.42
CA CYS A 147 -11.83 11.63 10.46
C CYS A 147 -10.90 12.79 10.08
N PHE A 148 -11.18 13.96 10.65
CA PHE A 148 -10.13 14.96 10.90
C PHE A 148 -9.47 14.65 12.23
N TYR A 149 -8.16 14.79 12.34
CA TYR A 149 -7.45 14.67 13.61
C TYR A 149 -6.32 15.69 13.73
N ASN A 150 -5.96 16.05 14.95
CA ASN A 150 -4.89 16.98 15.24
C ASN A 150 -4.06 16.53 16.46
N THR A 151 -2.74 16.57 16.31
CA THR A 151 -1.76 16.39 17.41
C THR A 151 -1.17 17.72 17.87
N THR A 152 -1.44 18.79 17.12
CA THR A 152 -1.08 20.17 17.43
C THR A 152 -2.34 21.03 17.29
N PRO A 153 -2.61 21.99 18.19
CA PRO A 153 -3.83 22.79 18.14
C PRO A 153 -4.04 23.48 16.78
N ASN A 154 -5.26 23.42 16.25
CA ASN A 154 -5.68 24.05 14.99
C ASN A 154 -4.95 23.56 13.72
N THR A 155 -4.25 22.43 13.77
CA THR A 155 -3.60 21.83 12.58
C THR A 155 -4.12 20.42 12.37
N PHE A 156 -4.95 20.24 11.36
CA PHE A 156 -5.69 19.01 11.12
C PHE A 156 -5.16 18.21 9.93
N THR A 157 -5.25 16.89 10.07
CA THR A 157 -4.99 15.90 9.04
C THR A 157 -6.25 15.10 8.80
N LEU A 158 -6.60 14.88 7.53
CA LEU A 158 -7.65 13.95 7.15
C LEU A 158 -7.08 12.53 7.14
N ALA A 159 -7.68 11.62 7.90
CA ALA A 159 -7.16 10.27 8.10
C ALA A 159 -8.26 9.22 8.22
N LEU A 160 -7.93 7.99 7.86
CA LEU A 160 -8.76 6.83 8.15
C LEU A 160 -8.33 6.21 9.47
N ARG A 161 -9.22 6.17 10.45
CA ARG A 161 -9.01 5.42 11.69
C ARG A 161 -9.51 4.00 11.55
N MET A 162 -8.94 3.11 12.36
CA MET A 162 -9.39 1.74 12.55
C MET A 162 -9.62 1.48 14.05
N GLY A 163 -10.75 0.86 14.37
CA GLY A 163 -11.16 0.50 15.72
C GLY A 163 -12.51 1.12 16.09
N THR A 164 -13.19 0.52 17.07
CA THR A 164 -14.53 0.97 17.48
C THR A 164 -14.49 1.59 18.87
N VAL A 165 -15.34 2.59 19.12
CA VAL A 165 -15.46 3.21 20.45
C VAL A 165 -15.91 2.20 21.52
N ARG A 166 -16.69 1.19 21.12
CA ARG A 166 -17.15 0.09 21.98
C ARG A 166 -16.01 -0.78 22.52
N SER A 167 -14.87 -0.80 21.83
CA SER A 167 -13.70 -1.57 22.27
C SER A 167 -13.00 -0.93 23.47
N GLU A 168 -13.23 0.36 23.74
CA GLU A 168 -12.46 1.16 24.72
C GLU A 168 -10.93 1.03 24.56
N SER A 169 -10.48 0.57 23.38
CA SER A 169 -9.07 0.39 23.04
C SER A 169 -8.60 1.56 22.19
N LEU A 170 -7.29 1.82 22.22
CA LEU A 170 -6.64 2.85 21.41
C LEU A 170 -6.99 2.69 19.93
N MET A 171 -7.68 3.65 19.32
CA MET A 171 -8.00 3.60 17.89
C MET A 171 -6.84 4.19 17.08
N ARG A 172 -6.52 3.58 15.94
CA ARG A 172 -5.25 3.86 15.22
C ARG A 172 -5.48 4.46 13.84
N TRP A 173 -4.59 5.36 13.43
CA TRP A 173 -4.64 6.03 12.13
C TRP A 173 -3.98 5.14 11.08
N VAL A 174 -4.74 4.50 10.19
CA VAL A 174 -4.18 3.51 9.23
C VAL A 174 -3.88 4.09 7.84
N TRP A 175 -4.30 5.33 7.58
CA TRP A 175 -4.03 6.05 6.34
C TRP A 175 -4.24 7.56 6.54
N GLU A 176 -3.48 8.40 5.85
CA GLU A 176 -3.59 9.87 5.93
C GLU A 176 -3.47 10.52 4.54
N ALA A 177 -4.27 11.55 4.29
CA ALA A 177 -4.30 12.24 3.01
C ALA A 177 -3.20 13.29 2.88
N ASN A 178 -3.06 14.14 3.90
CA ASN A 178 -2.34 15.41 3.83
C ASN A 178 -1.24 15.53 4.90
N ARG A 179 -0.54 14.43 5.21
CA ARG A 179 0.64 14.44 6.08
C ARG A 179 1.64 15.50 5.60
N GLY A 180 2.14 16.34 6.52
CA GLY A 180 3.01 17.47 6.20
C GLY A 180 2.38 18.64 5.44
N ASN A 181 1.08 18.59 5.15
CA ASN A 181 0.32 19.70 4.57
C ASN A 181 -1.01 19.90 5.32
N PRO A 182 -0.96 20.28 6.61
CA PRO A 182 -2.16 20.37 7.46
C PRO A 182 -3.12 21.46 6.99
N VAL A 183 -4.37 21.37 7.46
CA VAL A 183 -5.44 22.38 7.27
C VAL A 183 -5.90 22.94 8.61
N GLY A 184 -6.58 24.08 8.60
CA GLY A 184 -7.12 24.71 9.80
C GLY A 184 -8.53 24.24 10.20
N GLU A 185 -9.08 24.95 11.18
CA GLU A 185 -10.51 24.95 11.46
C GLU A 185 -11.31 25.40 10.22
N ASN A 186 -12.54 24.89 10.09
CA ASN A 186 -13.43 25.16 8.95
C ASN A 186 -12.91 24.69 7.58
N ALA A 187 -11.84 23.91 7.52
CA ALA A 187 -11.43 23.22 6.31
C ALA A 187 -12.54 22.29 5.81
N THR A 188 -12.62 22.06 4.50
CA THR A 188 -13.71 21.29 3.89
C THR A 188 -13.20 20.11 3.11
N LEU A 189 -13.79 18.93 3.36
CA LEU A 189 -13.69 17.77 2.48
C LEU A 189 -14.92 17.73 1.57
N THR A 190 -14.71 17.90 0.27
CA THR A 190 -15.78 17.98 -0.72
C THR A 190 -15.62 16.89 -1.77
N PHE A 191 -16.69 16.15 -2.03
CA PHE A 191 -16.82 15.27 -3.19
C PHE A 191 -17.76 15.92 -4.19
N GLY A 192 -17.20 16.40 -5.30
CA GLY A 192 -17.90 17.22 -6.30
C GLY A 192 -18.63 16.42 -7.36
N THR A 193 -19.48 17.10 -8.13
CA THR A 193 -20.18 16.51 -9.29
C THR A 193 -19.22 16.09 -10.40
N ASP A 194 -18.03 16.71 -10.45
CA ASP A 194 -16.94 16.36 -11.35
C ASP A 194 -16.24 15.05 -10.96
N GLY A 195 -16.60 14.44 -9.82
CA GLY A 195 -16.00 13.20 -9.37
C GLY A 195 -14.65 13.35 -8.67
N ASN A 196 -14.27 14.57 -8.30
CA ASN A 196 -13.05 14.83 -7.53
C ASN A 196 -13.34 14.88 -6.03
N LEU A 197 -12.47 14.26 -5.23
CA LEU A 197 -12.48 14.38 -3.78
C LEU A 197 -11.37 15.35 -3.38
N VAL A 198 -11.75 16.48 -2.77
CA VAL A 198 -10.88 17.62 -2.51
C VAL A 198 -10.92 17.98 -1.03
N LEU A 199 -9.73 18.10 -0.43
CA LEU A 199 -9.53 18.70 0.88
C LEU A 199 -8.97 20.11 0.70
N ALA A 200 -9.75 21.12 1.07
CA ALA A 200 -9.35 22.52 1.02
C ALA A 200 -9.39 23.16 2.41
N ASP A 201 -8.44 24.04 2.68
CA ASP A 201 -8.45 24.88 3.88
C ASP A 201 -9.47 26.03 3.73
N SER A 202 -9.77 26.70 4.84
CA SER A 202 -10.78 27.78 4.90
C SER A 202 -10.45 29.00 4.01
N ASP A 203 -9.17 29.17 3.65
CA ASP A 203 -8.68 30.22 2.73
C ASP A 203 -8.77 29.80 1.24
N GLY A 204 -9.26 28.58 0.96
CA GLY A 204 -9.37 28.01 -0.38
C GLY A 204 -8.11 27.26 -0.86
N ARG A 205 -7.06 27.18 -0.05
CA ARG A 205 -5.85 26.40 -0.38
C ARG A 205 -6.18 24.91 -0.41
N ILE A 206 -5.97 24.27 -1.56
CA ILE A 206 -6.11 22.82 -1.69
C ILE A 206 -4.92 22.14 -1.00
N ALA A 207 -5.20 21.44 0.10
CA ALA A 207 -4.19 20.69 0.84
C ALA A 207 -3.97 19.29 0.24
N TRP A 208 -5.03 18.66 -0.29
CA TRP A 208 -4.97 17.36 -0.92
C TRP A 208 -6.16 17.13 -1.86
N GLN A 209 -5.99 16.32 -2.90
CA GLN A 209 -7.08 15.89 -3.77
C GLN A 209 -6.74 14.60 -4.53
N THR A 210 -7.77 13.89 -5.01
CA THR A 210 -7.61 12.64 -5.78
C THR A 210 -7.23 12.85 -7.25
N ASN A 211 -7.37 14.08 -7.78
CA ASN A 211 -7.15 14.43 -9.19
C ASN A 211 -8.00 13.55 -10.13
N THR A 212 -9.27 13.35 -9.79
CA THR A 212 -10.22 12.50 -10.53
C THR A 212 -11.33 13.29 -11.24
N ALA A 213 -11.23 14.62 -11.25
CA ALA A 213 -12.15 15.49 -11.98
C ALA A 213 -12.36 15.01 -13.43
N ASN A 214 -13.62 14.81 -13.81
CA ASN A 214 -14.10 14.36 -15.12
C ASN A 214 -13.52 13.00 -15.57
N LYS A 215 -13.13 12.13 -14.64
CA LYS A 215 -12.66 10.75 -14.93
C LYS A 215 -13.76 9.69 -14.75
N SER A 216 -15.00 10.05 -15.08
CA SER A 216 -16.17 9.15 -15.03
C SER A 216 -16.45 8.50 -13.67
N VAL A 217 -16.04 9.16 -12.59
CA VAL A 217 -16.36 8.71 -11.22
C VAL A 217 -17.85 8.92 -10.96
N VAL A 218 -18.50 7.93 -10.39
CA VAL A 218 -19.94 7.99 -10.02
C VAL A 218 -20.17 7.87 -8.52
N GLY A 219 -19.17 7.45 -7.75
CA GLY A 219 -19.33 7.25 -6.31
C GLY A 219 -18.03 7.17 -5.53
N PHE A 220 -18.14 7.44 -4.23
CA PHE A 220 -17.10 7.32 -3.22
C PHE A 220 -17.56 6.37 -2.12
N GLN A 221 -16.70 5.47 -1.69
CA GLN A 221 -16.99 4.56 -0.58
C GLN A 221 -15.73 4.16 0.19
N VAL A 222 -15.90 3.91 1.48
CA VAL A 222 -14.94 3.17 2.31
C VAL A 222 -15.42 1.72 2.35
N ILE A 223 -14.63 0.76 1.89
CA ILE A 223 -15.02 -0.66 1.86
C ILE A 223 -14.48 -1.43 3.09
N PRO A 224 -14.98 -2.66 3.37
CA PRO A 224 -14.63 -3.40 4.58
C PRO A 224 -13.14 -3.73 4.79
N THR A 225 -12.30 -3.60 3.77
CA THR A 225 -10.84 -3.77 3.88
C THR A 225 -10.13 -2.50 4.40
N GLY A 226 -10.85 -1.39 4.57
CA GLY A 226 -10.28 -0.07 4.85
C GLY A 226 -9.78 0.66 3.59
N ASN A 227 -10.00 0.10 2.40
CA ASN A 227 -9.72 0.81 1.16
C ASN A 227 -10.78 1.88 0.92
N MET A 228 -10.36 3.10 0.60
CA MET A 228 -11.25 4.16 0.17
C MET A 228 -11.18 4.23 -1.34
N VAL A 229 -12.31 4.13 -2.03
CA VAL A 229 -12.32 4.01 -3.48
C VAL A 229 -13.26 5.02 -4.12
N LEU A 230 -12.81 5.57 -5.25
CA LEU A 230 -13.66 6.24 -6.23
C LEU A 230 -13.84 5.29 -7.40
N HIS A 231 -15.07 5.03 -7.81
CA HIS A 231 -15.38 4.06 -8.84
C HIS A 231 -16.28 4.61 -9.94
N ASP A 232 -16.22 3.98 -11.11
CA ASP A 232 -17.11 4.28 -12.23
C ASP A 232 -18.42 3.46 -12.18
N GLY A 233 -19.28 3.65 -13.18
CA GLY A 233 -20.56 2.94 -13.30
C GLY A 233 -20.43 1.42 -13.53
N THR A 234 -19.24 0.91 -13.83
CA THR A 234 -18.95 -0.54 -13.93
C THR A 234 -18.42 -1.12 -12.61
N GLY A 235 -18.12 -0.28 -11.63
CA GLY A 235 -17.48 -0.65 -10.37
C GLY A 235 -15.96 -0.70 -10.45
N THR A 236 -15.35 -0.25 -11.56
CA THR A 236 -13.90 -0.17 -11.70
C THR A 236 -13.36 0.96 -10.84
N PHE A 237 -12.29 0.71 -10.08
CA PHE A 237 -11.66 1.74 -9.26
C PHE A 237 -10.87 2.71 -10.13
N ILE A 238 -11.29 3.98 -10.12
CA ILE A 238 -10.60 5.09 -10.76
C ILE A 238 -9.50 5.66 -9.85
N TRP A 239 -9.74 5.62 -8.54
CA TRP A 239 -8.77 5.96 -7.51
C TRP A 239 -9.00 5.08 -6.28
N GLN A 240 -7.92 4.75 -5.56
CA GLN A 240 -8.01 4.03 -4.30
C GLN A 240 -6.89 4.45 -3.33
N SER A 241 -7.19 4.52 -2.03
CA SER A 241 -6.21 4.86 -1.00
C SER A 241 -5.09 3.81 -0.91
N PHE A 242 -5.39 2.56 -1.27
CA PHE A 242 -4.42 1.47 -1.27
C PHE A 242 -3.24 1.66 -2.22
N ASP A 243 -3.37 2.49 -3.26
CA ASP A 243 -2.27 2.82 -4.18
C ASP A 243 -1.38 3.95 -3.65
N SER A 244 -1.72 4.55 -2.51
CA SER A 244 -0.96 5.64 -1.85
C SER A 244 -0.90 5.41 -0.34
N PRO A 245 -0.19 4.36 0.14
CA PRO A 245 0.01 4.12 1.56
C PRO A 245 0.80 5.24 2.24
N THR A 246 0.66 5.35 3.55
CA THR A 246 1.45 6.24 4.41
C THR A 246 2.60 5.47 5.06
N ASP A 247 2.51 5.17 6.36
CA ASP A 247 3.42 4.32 7.13
C ASP A 247 2.86 2.90 7.32
N THR A 248 1.67 2.61 6.78
CA THR A 248 0.90 1.40 7.04
C THR A 248 0.52 0.67 5.75
N LEU A 249 0.58 -0.66 5.81
CA LEU A 249 0.08 -1.60 4.79
C LEU A 249 -1.01 -2.47 5.42
N LEU A 250 -2.26 -2.35 4.97
CA LEU A 250 -3.40 -3.13 5.45
C LEU A 250 -3.48 -4.52 4.80
N VAL A 251 -4.14 -5.46 5.44
CA VAL A 251 -4.50 -6.74 4.80
C VAL A 251 -5.36 -6.48 3.55
N GLY A 252 -4.99 -7.10 2.43
CA GLY A 252 -5.55 -6.88 1.10
C GLY A 252 -4.86 -5.79 0.28
N GLN A 253 -3.93 -5.03 0.87
CA GLN A 253 -3.15 -4.00 0.18
C GLN A 253 -1.85 -4.57 -0.40
N SER A 254 -1.40 -4.01 -1.53
CA SER A 254 -0.17 -4.42 -2.19
C SER A 254 0.86 -3.30 -2.33
N LEU A 255 2.12 -3.60 -2.07
CA LEU A 255 3.26 -2.83 -2.57
C LEU A 255 3.59 -3.28 -4.00
N ARG A 256 4.05 -2.37 -4.86
CA ARG A 256 4.36 -2.66 -6.27
C ARG A 256 5.76 -2.17 -6.62
N ALA A 257 6.52 -2.99 -7.36
CA ALA A 257 7.87 -2.63 -7.76
C ALA A 257 7.84 -1.45 -8.74
N GLY A 258 8.66 -0.43 -8.48
CA GLY A 258 8.72 0.78 -9.31
C GLY A 258 7.43 1.63 -9.31
N GLY A 259 6.45 1.29 -8.48
CA GLY A 259 5.24 2.07 -8.28
C GLY A 259 5.40 3.16 -7.22
N ALA A 260 4.36 3.97 -7.04
CA ALA A 260 4.30 4.97 -5.98
C ALA A 260 4.13 4.38 -4.56
N SER A 261 3.79 3.08 -4.44
CA SER A 261 3.49 2.45 -3.15
C SER A 261 4.77 2.09 -2.37
N LYS A 262 5.15 3.02 -1.48
CA LYS A 262 6.17 2.82 -0.44
C LYS A 262 5.60 3.19 0.92
N LEU A 263 6.12 2.61 1.99
CA LEU A 263 5.82 3.10 3.34
C LEU A 263 6.85 4.14 3.75
N VAL A 264 6.41 5.23 4.36
CA VAL A 264 7.28 6.25 4.96
C VAL A 264 6.83 6.44 6.40
N SER A 265 7.75 6.21 7.34
CA SER A 265 7.53 6.42 8.77
C SER A 265 7.03 7.83 9.08
N ARG A 266 6.37 8.02 10.22
CA ARG A 266 6.13 9.33 10.78
C ARG A 266 7.40 9.86 11.44
N ALA A 267 7.61 11.18 11.47
CA ALA A 267 8.81 11.77 12.06
C ALA A 267 8.87 11.65 13.60
N SER A 268 7.74 11.80 14.29
CA SER A 268 7.63 11.65 15.76
C SER A 268 6.16 11.52 16.17
N ALA A 269 5.87 11.34 17.46
CA ALA A 269 4.51 11.33 17.96
C ALA A 269 3.85 12.73 17.91
N GLU A 270 4.66 13.79 17.96
CA GLU A 270 4.20 15.19 18.02
C GLU A 270 4.17 15.83 16.63
N ASN A 271 5.14 15.51 15.77
CA ASN A 271 5.29 16.14 14.45
C ASN A 271 4.76 15.24 13.33
N ASN A 272 3.59 15.59 12.77
CA ASN A 272 2.97 14.84 11.68
C ASN A 272 3.53 15.17 10.29
N ILE A 273 4.79 14.82 10.08
CA ILE A 273 5.47 14.87 8.78
C ILE A 273 6.15 13.54 8.47
N ASP A 274 6.61 13.37 7.23
CA ASP A 274 7.42 12.22 6.84
C ASP A 274 8.71 12.14 7.67
N GLY A 275 8.91 10.98 8.29
CA GLY A 275 10.10 10.59 9.02
C GLY A 275 11.21 10.08 8.10
N PRO A 276 12.35 9.70 8.70
CA PRO A 276 13.53 9.34 7.92
C PRO A 276 13.50 7.91 7.38
N TYR A 277 12.62 7.04 7.88
CA TYR A 277 12.59 5.63 7.48
C TYR A 277 11.58 5.38 6.37
N SER A 278 11.95 4.52 5.42
CA SER A 278 11.05 4.06 4.36
C SER A 278 11.22 2.59 4.01
N LEU A 279 10.11 1.93 3.69
CA LEU A 279 10.04 0.57 3.13
C LEU A 279 9.66 0.66 1.66
N LEU A 280 10.49 0.12 0.78
CA LEU A 280 10.27 0.13 -0.66
C LEU A 280 10.34 -1.27 -1.24
N MET A 281 9.44 -1.55 -2.20
CA MET A 281 9.61 -2.68 -3.10
C MET A 281 10.43 -2.24 -4.31
N GLU A 282 11.59 -2.85 -4.46
CA GLU A 282 12.43 -2.75 -5.63
C GLU A 282 12.25 -4.00 -6.51
N PRO A 283 12.65 -3.96 -7.79
CA PRO A 283 12.44 -5.10 -8.69
C PRO A 283 13.07 -6.42 -8.20
N LYS A 284 14.07 -6.37 -7.31
CA LYS A 284 14.81 -7.56 -6.85
C LYS A 284 14.73 -7.79 -5.35
N GLN A 285 14.16 -6.85 -4.59
CA GLN A 285 14.17 -6.90 -3.13
C GLN A 285 13.09 -6.03 -2.51
N LEU A 286 12.75 -6.31 -1.25
CA LEU A 286 12.07 -5.40 -0.35
C LEU A 286 13.15 -4.80 0.55
N ALA A 287 13.19 -3.48 0.64
CA ALA A 287 14.30 -2.76 1.22
C ALA A 287 13.84 -1.71 2.23
N LEU A 288 14.54 -1.64 3.36
CA LEU A 288 14.38 -0.62 4.38
C LEU A 288 15.54 0.37 4.30
N TYR A 289 15.16 1.64 4.27
CA TYR A 289 16.06 2.76 4.03
C TYR A 289 15.95 3.81 5.13
N TYR A 290 17.10 4.37 5.52
CA TYR A 290 17.20 5.53 6.40
C TYR A 290 17.68 6.74 5.60
N LYS A 291 16.91 7.82 5.60
CA LYS A 291 17.24 9.09 4.96
C LYS A 291 17.90 10.01 5.97
N SER A 292 19.19 10.25 5.77
CA SER A 292 19.95 11.27 6.50
C SER A 292 19.71 12.65 5.90
N ALA A 293 19.74 13.69 6.74
CA ALA A 293 19.84 15.08 6.27
C ALA A 293 21.23 15.41 5.71
N ASN A 294 22.26 14.62 6.06
CA ASN A 294 23.66 14.81 5.67
C ASN A 294 24.04 14.04 4.39
N SER A 295 23.11 13.28 3.81
CA SER A 295 23.33 12.47 2.60
C SER A 295 22.28 12.76 1.54
N SER A 296 22.72 12.85 0.29
CA SER A 296 21.82 12.94 -0.87
C SER A 296 21.09 11.62 -1.16
N TYR A 297 21.63 10.50 -0.69
CA TYR A 297 21.09 9.16 -0.92
C TYR A 297 20.68 8.48 0.38
N PRO A 298 19.53 7.79 0.42
CA PRO A 298 19.15 7.02 1.58
C PRO A 298 20.07 5.81 1.79
N MET A 299 20.30 5.46 3.05
CA MET A 299 21.19 4.40 3.48
C MET A 299 20.39 3.11 3.70
N LEU A 300 20.75 2.04 2.99
CA LEU A 300 20.12 0.73 3.15
C LEU A 300 20.51 0.13 4.51
N TYR A 301 19.52 -0.23 5.33
CA TYR A 301 19.77 -0.88 6.63
C TYR A 301 19.13 -2.25 6.76
N TRP A 302 18.32 -2.68 5.81
CA TRP A 302 17.86 -4.06 5.72
C TRP A 302 17.32 -4.36 4.32
N THR A 303 17.52 -5.59 3.83
CA THR A 303 16.95 -6.05 2.56
C THR A 303 16.54 -7.52 2.61
N SER A 304 15.48 -7.88 1.89
CA SER A 304 14.94 -9.23 1.81
C SER A 304 15.58 -10.09 0.71
N VAL A 305 16.78 -9.74 0.22
CA VAL A 305 17.45 -10.50 -0.86
C VAL A 305 17.47 -11.99 -0.54
N GLU A 306 17.81 -12.35 0.70
CA GLU A 306 17.83 -13.74 1.14
C GLU A 306 16.47 -14.42 1.09
N TRP A 307 15.36 -13.72 1.29
CA TRP A 307 14.02 -14.31 1.20
C TRP A 307 13.76 -14.76 -0.23
N PHE A 308 14.10 -13.90 -1.19
CA PHE A 308 13.84 -14.19 -2.59
C PHE A 308 14.85 -15.17 -3.19
N THR A 309 16.11 -15.16 -2.75
CA THR A 309 17.14 -16.08 -3.26
C THR A 309 17.06 -17.47 -2.65
N VAL A 310 16.62 -17.60 -1.39
CA VAL A 310 16.46 -18.90 -0.71
C VAL A 310 15.19 -19.61 -1.18
N ASP A 311 14.09 -18.89 -1.36
CA ASP A 311 12.83 -19.48 -1.83
C ASP A 311 12.83 -19.72 -3.36
N VAL A 312 13.69 -19.02 -4.11
CA VAL A 312 13.82 -19.14 -5.56
C VAL A 312 15.29 -19.19 -5.96
N GLY A 313 15.80 -20.38 -6.27
CA GLY A 313 17.14 -20.60 -6.84
C GLY A 313 17.39 -19.95 -8.22
N SER A 314 16.61 -18.94 -8.62
CA SER A 314 16.65 -18.30 -9.95
C SER A 314 16.19 -16.83 -9.99
N VAL A 315 16.48 -15.98 -8.97
CA VAL A 315 16.24 -14.52 -9.08
C VAL A 315 17.21 -13.82 -10.06
N THR A 316 18.11 -14.56 -10.70
CA THR A 316 19.06 -13.99 -11.66
C THR A 316 18.36 -13.27 -12.82
N ASN A 317 17.18 -13.73 -13.27
CA ASN A 317 16.48 -13.14 -14.44
C ASN A 317 15.07 -12.55 -14.17
N GLY A 318 14.44 -12.84 -13.02
CA GLY A 318 13.07 -12.40 -12.72
C GLY A 318 12.95 -11.18 -11.80
N SER A 319 11.91 -10.36 -11.95
CA SER A 319 11.65 -9.18 -11.11
C SER A 319 10.33 -9.29 -10.35
N LEU A 320 10.30 -8.82 -9.11
CA LEU A 320 9.10 -8.64 -8.28
C LEU A 320 8.11 -7.71 -8.98
N ILE A 321 6.83 -8.07 -8.93
CA ILE A 321 5.72 -7.28 -9.50
C ILE A 321 4.99 -6.56 -8.38
N ASN A 322 4.52 -7.35 -7.40
CA ASN A 322 3.78 -6.89 -6.26
C ASN A 322 4.00 -7.83 -5.06
N LEU A 323 3.70 -7.32 -3.87
CA LEU A 323 3.62 -8.06 -2.62
C LEU A 323 2.38 -7.60 -1.90
N THR A 324 1.49 -8.53 -1.60
CA THR A 324 0.21 -8.29 -0.96
C THR A 324 0.26 -8.85 0.45
N LEU A 325 -0.16 -8.06 1.42
CA LEU A 325 -0.36 -8.57 2.78
C LEU A 325 -1.72 -9.30 2.83
N THR A 326 -1.72 -10.57 3.18
CA THR A 326 -2.92 -11.41 3.27
C THR A 326 -3.06 -12.05 4.65
N SER A 327 -4.29 -12.46 4.97
CA SER A 327 -4.64 -13.21 6.18
C SER A 327 -5.14 -14.57 5.73
N VAL A 328 -4.40 -15.64 6.06
CA VAL A 328 -4.70 -17.00 5.60
C VAL A 328 -4.87 -17.93 6.81
N PRO A 329 -6.00 -18.62 6.96
CA PRO A 329 -6.14 -19.61 8.03
C PRO A 329 -5.24 -20.83 7.74
N ASP A 330 -4.63 -21.40 8.79
CA ASP A 330 -3.81 -22.61 8.70
C ASP A 330 -4.64 -23.84 8.26
N THR A 331 -5.88 -23.91 8.73
CA THR A 331 -6.87 -24.94 8.38
C THR A 331 -8.25 -24.32 8.20
N ASP A 332 -9.18 -25.05 7.57
CA ASP A 332 -10.57 -24.61 7.42
C ASP A 332 -11.28 -24.30 8.76
N GLU A 333 -10.74 -24.81 9.87
CA GLU A 333 -11.28 -24.59 11.22
C GLU A 333 -10.93 -23.20 11.77
N GLY A 334 -9.89 -22.53 11.26
CA GLY A 334 -9.54 -21.15 11.63
C GLY A 334 -9.04 -20.98 13.07
N PHE A 335 -8.37 -21.98 13.64
CA PHE A 335 -7.75 -21.84 14.98
C PHE A 335 -6.44 -21.02 14.96
N LEU A 336 -5.82 -20.92 13.80
CA LEU A 336 -4.58 -20.20 13.57
C LEU A 336 -4.69 -19.48 12.24
N TYR A 337 -4.29 -18.21 12.20
CA TYR A 337 -4.23 -17.41 11.00
C TYR A 337 -2.82 -16.87 10.83
N TYR A 338 -2.27 -17.00 9.64
CA TYR A 338 -1.01 -16.37 9.25
C TYR A 338 -1.26 -15.03 8.58
N LEU A 339 -0.43 -14.05 8.93
CA LEU A 339 -0.21 -12.86 8.13
C LEU A 339 0.91 -13.18 7.15
N THR A 340 0.58 -13.14 5.88
CA THR A 340 1.40 -13.68 4.80
C THR A 340 1.68 -12.60 3.77
N PHE A 341 2.90 -12.59 3.25
CA PHE A 341 3.23 -11.82 2.05
C PHE A 341 3.12 -12.72 0.83
N ASP A 342 2.10 -12.47 0.01
CA ASP A 342 1.93 -13.10 -1.30
C ASP A 342 2.57 -12.22 -2.36
N TYR A 343 3.56 -12.74 -3.08
CA TYR A 343 4.32 -11.98 -4.07
C TYR A 343 4.51 -12.72 -5.39
N TYR A 344 4.61 -11.95 -6.47
CA TYR A 344 4.79 -12.49 -7.82
C TYR A 344 6.11 -12.04 -8.42
N ILE A 345 6.79 -12.98 -9.07
CA ILE A 345 8.06 -12.75 -9.79
C ILE A 345 7.81 -13.01 -11.28
N THR A 346 8.39 -12.18 -12.14
CA THR A 346 8.40 -12.34 -13.61
C THR A 346 9.46 -13.32 -14.09
N ASN A 347 9.31 -13.85 -15.31
CA ASN A 347 10.33 -14.65 -16.02
C ASN A 347 10.86 -15.88 -15.25
N PRO A 348 10.04 -16.93 -15.07
CA PRO A 348 8.63 -17.06 -15.44
C PRO A 348 7.69 -16.44 -14.39
N LEU A 349 6.46 -16.10 -14.80
CA LEU A 349 5.45 -15.63 -13.85
C LEU A 349 5.16 -16.71 -12.81
N SER A 350 5.56 -16.47 -11.56
CA SER A 350 5.40 -17.39 -10.44
C SER A 350 4.92 -16.65 -9.21
N GLY A 351 3.98 -17.26 -8.48
CA GLY A 351 3.46 -16.75 -7.22
C GLY A 351 4.07 -17.52 -6.05
N TRP A 352 4.46 -16.77 -5.02
CA TRP A 352 5.10 -17.29 -3.81
C TRP A 352 4.46 -16.65 -2.60
N ASN A 353 4.63 -17.27 -1.44
CA ASN A 353 4.12 -16.75 -0.19
C ASN A 353 5.16 -16.88 0.90
N ARG A 354 5.11 -15.98 1.88
CA ARG A 354 5.97 -16.02 3.06
C ARG A 354 5.18 -15.61 4.29
N ASN A 355 5.07 -16.54 5.23
CA ASN A 355 4.43 -16.27 6.52
C ASN A 355 5.32 -15.35 7.35
N MET A 356 4.74 -14.25 7.83
CA MET A 356 5.45 -13.21 8.58
C MET A 356 5.11 -13.26 10.06
N ALA A 357 3.82 -13.41 10.38
CA ALA A 357 3.31 -13.44 11.74
C ALA A 357 2.10 -14.37 11.80
N PHE A 358 1.61 -14.66 13.00
CA PHE A 358 0.39 -15.43 13.18
C PHE A 358 -0.41 -14.95 14.40
N SER A 359 -1.68 -15.33 14.45
CA SER A 359 -2.56 -15.14 15.59
C SER A 359 -3.50 -16.34 15.75
N ARG A 360 -4.03 -16.54 16.96
CA ARG A 360 -4.97 -17.64 17.27
C ARG A 360 -6.44 -17.32 16.99
N TYR A 361 -6.67 -16.28 16.20
CA TYR A 361 -7.99 -15.78 15.83
C TYR A 361 -7.88 -15.02 14.52
N ASN A 362 -9.02 -14.76 13.89
CA ASN A 362 -9.10 -14.09 12.59
C ASN A 362 -8.36 -12.74 12.63
N ASN A 363 -7.33 -12.63 11.80
CA ASN A 363 -6.48 -11.44 11.69
C ASN A 363 -6.64 -10.71 10.35
N THR A 364 -7.81 -10.83 9.71
CA THR A 364 -8.17 -10.03 8.53
C THR A 364 -8.12 -8.53 8.84
N LEU A 365 -8.38 -8.16 10.09
CA LEU A 365 -8.27 -6.79 10.59
C LEU A 365 -6.87 -6.53 11.15
N SER A 366 -5.86 -6.69 10.31
CA SER A 366 -4.46 -6.42 10.65
C SER A 366 -3.80 -5.44 9.71
N TYR A 367 -2.69 -4.88 10.18
CA TYR A 367 -1.82 -4.08 9.34
C TYR A 367 -0.36 -4.24 9.74
N LEU A 368 0.52 -4.02 8.77
CA LEU A 368 1.95 -3.79 8.98
C LEU A 368 2.19 -2.28 9.07
N ARG A 369 3.01 -1.83 10.03
CA ARG A 369 3.47 -0.44 10.12
C ARG A 369 4.99 -0.34 10.15
N LEU A 370 5.51 0.62 9.40
CA LEU A 370 6.87 1.14 9.58
C LEU A 370 6.83 2.22 10.68
N GLY A 371 7.32 1.86 11.86
CA GLY A 371 7.30 2.74 13.02
C GLY A 371 8.25 3.93 12.89
N ILE A 372 8.05 4.92 13.78
CA ILE A 372 8.95 6.07 13.97
C ILE A 372 10.38 5.62 14.31
N ASP A 373 10.52 4.42 14.90
CA ASP A 373 11.80 3.78 15.25
C ASP A 373 12.48 3.06 14.06
N GLY A 374 11.86 3.08 12.87
CA GLY A 374 12.36 2.38 11.70
C GLY A 374 12.14 0.86 11.74
N ASN A 375 11.37 0.35 12.70
CA ASN A 375 11.06 -1.08 12.78
C ASN A 375 9.71 -1.39 12.12
N LEU A 376 9.57 -2.61 11.61
CA LEU A 376 8.33 -3.13 11.06
C LEU A 376 7.56 -3.89 12.14
N LYS A 377 6.29 -3.55 12.33
CA LYS A 377 5.43 -4.13 13.38
C LYS A 377 4.08 -4.53 12.81
N PHE A 378 3.61 -5.71 13.15
CA PHE A 378 2.28 -6.20 12.79
C PHE A 378 1.32 -6.04 13.97
N TYR A 379 0.19 -5.40 13.70
CA TYR A 379 -0.86 -5.21 14.68
C TYR A 379 -2.15 -5.86 14.18
N THR A 380 -2.84 -6.53 15.09
CA THR A 380 -4.13 -7.18 14.82
C THR A 380 -5.19 -6.57 15.72
N TYR A 381 -6.33 -6.22 15.14
CA TYR A 381 -7.52 -5.79 15.85
C TYR A 381 -8.52 -6.94 16.00
N ASN A 382 -8.86 -7.29 17.24
CA ASN A 382 -9.90 -8.25 17.56
C ASN A 382 -11.21 -7.54 17.93
N PRO A 383 -12.21 -7.50 17.02
CA PRO A 383 -13.48 -6.83 17.29
C PRO A 383 -14.35 -7.55 18.34
N ASN A 384 -14.00 -8.78 18.72
CA ASN A 384 -14.78 -9.61 19.64
C ASN A 384 -14.38 -9.45 21.12
N VAL A 385 -13.34 -8.66 21.40
CA VAL A 385 -12.83 -8.41 22.75
C VAL A 385 -13.04 -6.94 23.11
N GLN A 386 -13.26 -6.64 24.39
CA GLN A 386 -13.35 -5.28 24.92
C GLN A 386 -12.13 -4.99 25.81
N GLY A 387 -11.67 -3.73 25.83
CA GLY A 387 -10.57 -3.22 26.67
C GLY A 387 -9.15 -3.49 26.14
N VAL A 388 -8.93 -4.57 25.39
CA VAL A 388 -7.61 -4.95 24.83
C VAL A 388 -7.74 -5.50 23.41
N SER A 389 -8.43 -4.77 22.54
CA SER A 389 -8.72 -5.24 21.18
C SER A 389 -7.53 -5.18 20.24
N TRP A 390 -6.45 -4.50 20.58
CA TRP A 390 -5.23 -4.44 19.76
C TRP A 390 -4.13 -5.33 20.33
N GLU A 391 -3.52 -6.13 19.45
CA GLU A 391 -2.36 -6.96 19.77
C GLU A 391 -1.20 -6.62 18.83
N LEU A 392 0.00 -6.45 19.38
CA LEU A 392 1.25 -6.44 18.62
C LEU A 392 1.69 -7.90 18.44
N VAL A 393 1.43 -8.47 17.27
CA VAL A 393 1.65 -9.91 17.03
C VAL A 393 3.08 -10.23 16.58
N TYR A 394 3.79 -9.26 16.01
CA TYR A 394 5.17 -9.44 15.57
C TYR A 394 5.93 -8.12 15.47
N THR A 395 7.19 -8.14 15.88
CA THR A 395 8.17 -7.06 15.67
C THR A 395 9.32 -7.62 14.87
N PHE A 396 9.67 -6.96 13.77
CA PHE A 396 10.56 -7.53 12.76
C PHE A 396 12.03 -7.61 13.23
N LEU A 397 12.62 -6.46 13.62
CA LEU A 397 13.95 -6.39 14.21
C LEU A 397 13.82 -6.42 15.72
N ASP A 398 13.47 -7.59 16.27
CA ASP A 398 13.40 -7.82 17.72
C ASP A 398 14.63 -8.58 18.22
N ARG A 399 14.76 -8.75 19.54
CA ARG A 399 15.89 -9.44 20.14
C ARG A 399 16.04 -10.93 19.74
N ASN A 400 14.95 -11.56 19.28
CA ASN A 400 14.90 -12.99 18.95
C ASN A 400 15.00 -13.23 17.43
N SER A 401 14.93 -12.16 16.63
CA SER A 401 15.12 -12.15 15.19
C SER A 401 16.57 -12.46 14.83
N ILE A 402 16.77 -12.99 13.62
CA ILE A 402 18.11 -13.30 13.09
C ILE A 402 18.99 -12.04 13.01
N GLU A 403 18.38 -10.89 12.73
CA GLU A 403 19.08 -9.61 12.56
C GLU A 403 19.35 -8.90 13.88
N GLY A 404 18.46 -9.06 14.87
CA GLY A 404 18.52 -8.36 16.13
C GLY A 404 18.12 -6.89 16.05
N GLU A 405 17.99 -6.27 17.23
CA GLU A 405 17.69 -4.85 17.41
C GLU A 405 18.89 -3.97 17.04
N CYS A 406 20.12 -4.48 17.08
CA CYS A 406 21.32 -3.71 16.72
C CYS A 406 21.36 -3.29 15.25
N GLN A 407 20.55 -3.92 14.39
CA GLN A 407 20.44 -3.56 12.98
C GLN A 407 19.62 -2.26 12.76
N LEU A 408 18.82 -1.84 13.74
CA LEU A 408 18.06 -0.59 13.66
C LEU A 408 19.04 0.61 13.74
N PRO A 409 18.94 1.59 12.82
CA PRO A 409 19.83 2.75 12.82
C PRO A 409 19.89 3.44 14.19
N GLU A 410 18.77 3.71 14.85
CA GLU A 410 18.75 4.50 16.09
C GLU A 410 18.61 3.68 17.38
N ARG A 411 18.85 2.36 17.37
CA ARG A 411 18.72 1.52 18.58
C ARG A 411 19.48 2.07 19.78
N CYS A 412 20.73 2.48 19.57
CA CYS A 412 21.59 3.04 20.63
C CYS A 412 21.81 4.54 20.49
N GLY A 413 20.85 5.23 19.88
CA GLY A 413 20.86 6.68 19.69
C GLY A 413 21.70 7.13 18.50
N LYS A 414 22.31 8.32 18.62
CA LYS A 414 23.01 8.97 17.52
C LYS A 414 24.42 8.41 17.27
N PHE A 415 25.06 7.84 18.29
CA PHE A 415 26.40 7.26 18.19
C PHE A 415 26.71 6.28 19.34
N GLY A 416 26.03 5.14 19.39
CA GLY A 416 26.20 4.13 20.44
C GLY A 416 26.67 2.79 19.90
N LEU A 417 27.42 2.04 20.71
CA LEU A 417 27.82 0.67 20.41
C LEU A 417 26.77 -0.32 20.95
N CYS A 418 26.31 -1.20 20.06
CA CYS A 418 25.34 -2.25 20.33
C CYS A 418 26.00 -3.63 20.26
N GLU A 419 25.73 -4.46 21.27
CA GLU A 419 26.18 -5.85 21.36
C GLU A 419 25.05 -6.67 21.99
N ASP A 420 24.72 -7.82 21.43
CA ASP A 420 23.65 -8.71 21.92
C ASP A 420 22.31 -7.98 22.19
N ASN A 421 21.92 -7.08 21.28
CA ASN A 421 20.71 -6.24 21.36
C ASN A 421 20.70 -5.21 22.50
N GLN A 422 21.85 -4.99 23.14
CA GLN A 422 22.03 -4.05 24.24
C GLN A 422 22.97 -2.93 23.85
N CYS A 423 22.69 -1.73 24.35
CA CYS A 423 23.57 -0.58 24.17
C CYS A 423 24.64 -0.57 25.26
N VAL A 424 25.86 -0.92 24.89
CA VAL A 424 26.93 -1.24 25.84
C VAL A 424 27.90 -0.09 26.08
N ALA A 425 28.09 0.81 25.11
CA ALA A 425 29.03 1.92 25.25
C ALA A 425 28.72 3.13 24.35
N CYS A 426 29.27 4.29 24.71
CA CYS A 426 29.52 5.37 23.75
C CYS A 426 30.99 5.29 23.28
N PRO A 427 31.27 5.27 21.97
CA PRO A 427 32.63 5.38 21.49
C PRO A 427 33.19 6.81 21.64
N THR A 428 34.45 6.92 22.04
CA THR A 428 35.16 8.20 22.19
C THR A 428 36.60 8.10 21.64
N PRO A 429 37.28 9.23 21.40
CA PRO A 429 38.70 9.24 21.06
C PRO A 429 39.62 8.59 22.12
N PHE A 430 39.14 8.44 23.35
CA PHE A 430 39.87 7.86 24.48
C PHE A 430 39.45 6.42 24.80
N GLY A 431 38.68 5.78 23.91
CA GLY A 431 38.12 4.45 24.10
C GLY A 431 36.61 4.47 24.34
N LEU A 432 36.10 3.42 24.99
CA LEU A 432 34.67 3.25 25.24
C LEU A 432 34.29 3.81 26.62
N SER A 433 33.25 4.63 26.69
CA SER A 433 32.62 5.04 27.93
C SER A 433 31.28 4.33 28.12
N GLY A 434 30.72 4.36 29.33
CA GLY A 434 29.37 3.84 29.58
C GLY A 434 28.34 4.47 28.65
N TRP A 435 27.38 3.66 28.18
CA TRP A 435 26.32 4.15 27.30
C TRP A 435 25.39 5.14 28.01
N SER A 436 24.91 6.12 27.25
CA SER A 436 23.85 7.04 27.66
C SER A 436 23.00 7.41 26.44
N LYS A 437 21.79 7.95 26.67
CA LYS A 437 20.94 8.46 25.58
C LYS A 437 21.59 9.62 24.81
N ASP A 438 22.56 10.28 25.44
CA ASP A 438 23.29 11.43 24.90
C ASP A 438 24.60 11.01 24.19
N CYS A 439 24.81 9.72 23.91
CA CYS A 439 25.96 9.28 23.11
C CYS A 439 25.96 9.99 21.74
N GLU A 440 26.93 10.87 21.54
CA GLU A 440 27.08 11.66 20.32
C GLU A 440 28.57 11.80 19.98
N ALA A 441 28.89 11.83 18.69
CA ALA A 441 30.25 12.06 18.25
C ALA A 441 30.67 13.52 18.46
N ASN A 442 31.96 13.74 18.69
CA ASN A 442 32.50 15.09 18.83
C ASN A 442 32.28 15.89 17.53
N LYS A 443 31.62 17.04 17.66
CA LYS A 443 31.32 17.90 16.51
C LYS A 443 32.60 18.47 15.90
N VAL A 444 32.78 18.23 14.61
CA VAL A 444 33.83 18.85 13.80
C VAL A 444 33.21 19.99 13.00
N THR A 445 33.65 21.22 13.26
CA THR A 445 33.05 22.43 12.67
C THR A 445 33.73 22.90 11.38
N SER A 446 34.96 22.44 11.13
CA SER A 446 35.74 22.81 9.96
C SER A 446 35.94 21.61 9.04
N CYS A 447 35.82 21.84 7.74
CA CYS A 447 36.15 20.86 6.72
C CYS A 447 37.66 20.88 6.36
N GLN A 448 38.46 21.71 7.02
CA GLN A 448 39.91 21.72 6.80
C GLN A 448 40.54 20.47 7.40
N ALA A 449 41.21 19.68 6.57
CA ALA A 449 41.86 18.42 6.97
C ALA A 449 42.88 18.58 8.11
N SER A 450 43.43 19.78 8.32
CA SER A 450 44.34 20.07 9.43
C SER A 450 43.65 20.23 10.80
N GLU A 451 42.32 20.36 10.84
CA GLU A 451 41.57 20.64 12.06
C GLU A 451 40.90 19.40 12.68
N PHE A 452 40.89 18.27 11.95
CA PHE A 452 40.33 17.01 12.41
C PHE A 452 41.28 15.83 12.13
N GLY A 453 41.03 14.74 12.83
CA GLY A 453 41.63 13.45 12.56
C GLY A 453 40.60 12.33 12.75
N TYR A 454 41.08 11.10 12.78
CA TYR A 454 40.24 9.92 12.98
C TYR A 454 40.73 9.13 14.17
N PHE A 455 39.79 8.68 15.01
CA PHE A 455 40.09 7.64 16.00
C PHE A 455 39.51 6.30 15.53
N LYS A 456 40.22 5.23 15.85
CA LYS A 456 39.96 3.88 15.35
C LYS A 456 39.12 3.08 16.35
N LEU A 457 38.17 2.31 15.83
CA LEU A 457 37.42 1.30 16.55
C LEU A 457 37.59 -0.05 15.85
N ASP A 458 37.84 -1.10 16.63
CA ASP A 458 38.09 -2.45 16.14
C ASP A 458 36.89 -3.37 16.39
N GLY A 459 36.56 -4.19 15.39
CA GLY A 459 35.47 -5.17 15.48
C GLY A 459 34.11 -4.50 15.56
N VAL A 460 33.87 -3.49 14.73
CA VAL A 460 32.59 -2.78 14.67
C VAL A 460 32.13 -2.58 13.24
N ASP A 461 30.81 -2.65 13.07
CA ASP A 461 30.14 -2.43 11.80
C ASP A 461 29.08 -1.33 11.90
N HIS A 462 28.76 -0.76 10.76
CA HIS A 462 27.62 0.12 10.57
C HIS A 462 26.47 -0.68 9.95
N PHE A 463 25.22 -0.32 10.20
CA PHE A 463 24.06 -1.07 9.68
C PHE A 463 24.09 -1.29 8.16
N MET A 464 24.74 -0.40 7.40
CA MET A 464 24.90 -0.51 5.94
C MET A 464 25.86 -1.61 5.49
N THR A 465 26.91 -1.91 6.28
CA THR A 465 27.99 -2.80 5.83
C THR A 465 27.49 -4.22 5.61
N LYS A 466 26.42 -4.62 6.32
CA LYS A 466 25.78 -5.92 6.17
C LYS A 466 25.08 -6.13 4.82
N TYR A 467 24.51 -5.07 4.24
CA TYR A 467 23.63 -5.18 3.07
C TYR A 467 24.16 -4.48 1.81
N THR A 468 25.33 -3.86 1.89
CA THR A 468 25.95 -3.17 0.77
C THR A 468 27.39 -3.62 0.63
N THR A 469 27.87 -3.76 -0.61
CA THR A 469 29.24 -4.26 -0.87
C THR A 469 30.33 -3.25 -0.51
N GLY A 470 29.99 -1.96 -0.48
CA GLY A 470 30.96 -0.88 -0.32
C GLY A 470 31.86 -0.71 -1.54
N ASP A 471 32.57 0.41 -1.55
CA ASP A 471 33.53 0.71 -2.60
C ASP A 471 34.79 -0.15 -2.40
N TRP A 472 35.28 -0.73 -3.48
CA TRP A 472 36.62 -1.31 -3.46
C TRP A 472 37.67 -0.18 -3.48
N VAL A 473 38.70 -0.31 -2.65
CA VAL A 473 39.82 0.63 -2.55
C VAL A 473 41.14 -0.14 -2.44
N TRP A 474 42.30 0.48 -2.72
CA TRP A 474 43.58 -0.23 -2.64
C TRP A 474 44.08 -0.42 -1.22
N ASN A 475 43.73 0.52 -0.33
CA ASN A 475 44.12 0.53 1.06
C ASN A 475 43.18 1.42 1.88
N GLN A 476 43.36 1.43 3.19
CA GLN A 476 42.56 2.23 4.11
C GLN A 476 42.71 3.75 3.87
N TRP A 477 43.89 4.24 3.46
CA TRP A 477 44.12 5.67 3.22
C TRP A 477 43.28 6.22 2.06
N ASP A 478 42.96 5.40 1.05
CA ASP A 478 42.05 5.81 -0.02
C ASP A 478 40.64 6.09 0.53
N CYS A 479 40.17 5.25 1.45
CA CYS A 479 38.89 5.43 2.14
C CYS A 479 38.90 6.70 3.02
N GLU A 480 39.99 6.90 3.76
CA GLU A 480 40.20 8.13 4.54
C GLU A 480 40.22 9.38 3.65
N SER A 481 40.88 9.32 2.50
CA SER A 481 40.95 10.42 1.54
C SER A 481 39.56 10.80 1.02
N LYS A 482 38.70 9.81 0.73
CA LYS A 482 37.30 10.04 0.35
C LYS A 482 36.55 10.80 1.46
N CYS A 483 36.60 10.30 2.70
CA CYS A 483 35.93 10.94 3.84
C CYS A 483 36.52 12.32 4.21
N THR A 484 37.82 12.53 3.98
CA THR A 484 38.49 13.80 4.29
C THR A 484 38.09 14.90 3.31
N LYS A 485 37.90 14.54 2.03
CA LYS A 485 37.45 15.47 0.98
C LYS A 485 35.96 15.78 1.06
N ASP A 486 35.19 14.94 1.74
CA ASP A 486 33.75 15.13 1.94
C ASP A 486 33.47 15.76 3.32
N CYS A 487 32.97 16.99 3.30
CA CYS A 487 32.66 17.74 4.51
C CYS A 487 31.51 17.14 5.33
N ASN A 488 30.60 16.39 4.70
CA ASN A 488 29.48 15.76 5.39
C ASN A 488 29.85 14.40 5.97
N CYS A 489 31.00 13.83 5.61
CA CYS A 489 31.44 12.56 6.17
C CYS A 489 31.73 12.69 7.67
N MET A 490 31.07 11.86 8.48
CA MET A 490 31.31 11.75 9.92
C MET A 490 32.33 10.66 10.27
N GLY A 491 32.56 9.70 9.37
CA GLY A 491 33.51 8.62 9.54
C GLY A 491 33.42 7.62 8.40
N TYR A 492 34.29 6.63 8.41
CA TYR A 492 34.28 5.57 7.42
C TYR A 492 34.54 4.20 8.04
N PHE A 493 34.07 3.16 7.36
CA PHE A 493 34.24 1.76 7.74
C PHE A 493 35.10 1.09 6.68
N TYR A 494 36.04 0.26 7.13
CA TYR A 494 36.99 -0.43 6.27
C TYR A 494 37.13 -1.89 6.70
N HIS A 495 36.78 -2.80 5.81
CA HIS A 495 37.00 -4.24 6.00
C HIS A 495 38.31 -4.61 5.32
N THR A 496 39.33 -4.97 6.11
CA THR A 496 40.67 -5.15 5.56
C THR A 496 40.81 -6.41 4.70
N ALA A 497 40.01 -7.44 4.95
CA ALA A 497 40.07 -8.72 4.24
C ALA A 497 39.76 -8.56 2.74
N ASP A 498 38.71 -7.79 2.43
CA ASP A 498 38.20 -7.65 1.05
C ASP A 498 38.45 -6.24 0.46
N SER A 499 39.16 -5.39 1.21
CA SER A 499 39.47 -3.99 0.85
C SER A 499 38.23 -3.17 0.48
N ARG A 500 37.18 -3.30 1.32
CA ARG A 500 35.90 -2.61 1.14
C ARG A 500 35.77 -1.41 2.06
N CYS A 501 35.23 -0.32 1.51
CA CYS A 501 35.13 0.98 2.14
C CYS A 501 33.69 1.49 2.10
N TRP A 502 33.21 2.03 3.23
CA TRP A 502 31.91 2.71 3.34
C TRP A 502 32.08 4.07 4.00
N ILE A 503 31.47 5.09 3.42
CA ILE A 503 31.42 6.45 3.97
C ILE A 503 30.13 6.61 4.77
N ALA A 504 30.23 7.05 6.01
CA ALA A 504 29.09 7.28 6.89
C ALA A 504 28.83 8.77 7.09
N TYR A 505 27.62 9.20 6.74
CA TYR A 505 27.14 10.58 6.89
C TYR A 505 26.40 10.80 8.21
N ASP A 506 25.86 9.73 8.79
CA ASP A 506 25.44 9.64 10.18
C ASP A 506 26.03 8.36 10.76
N LEU A 507 26.51 8.39 12.01
CA LEU A 507 27.16 7.23 12.64
C LEU A 507 26.17 6.26 13.26
N LYS A 508 25.13 6.79 13.93
CA LYS A 508 24.00 6.02 14.45
C LYS A 508 24.46 4.86 15.34
N THR A 509 23.70 3.78 15.38
CA THR A 509 24.08 2.56 16.09
C THR A 509 25.19 1.85 15.34
N LEU A 510 26.29 1.58 16.05
CA LEU A 510 27.34 0.68 15.62
C LEU A 510 27.10 -0.70 16.21
N THR A 511 27.37 -1.75 15.46
CA THR A 511 27.21 -3.14 15.92
C THR A 511 28.58 -3.75 16.18
N ARG A 512 28.76 -4.32 17.38
CA ARG A 512 29.93 -5.12 17.70
C ARG A 512 29.94 -6.39 16.85
N VAL A 513 31.08 -6.68 16.22
CA VAL A 513 31.28 -7.90 15.43
C VAL A 513 32.53 -8.63 15.88
N GLY A 514 32.49 -9.96 15.85
CA GLY A 514 33.62 -10.80 16.28
C GLY A 514 34.85 -10.71 15.37
N ASN A 515 34.73 -10.09 14.19
CA ASN A 515 35.83 -9.95 13.25
C ASN A 515 36.60 -8.65 13.49
N SER A 516 37.79 -8.75 14.09
CA SER A 516 38.67 -7.61 14.37
C SER A 516 39.20 -6.89 13.12
N THR A 517 39.04 -7.48 11.93
CA THR A 517 39.39 -6.83 10.65
C THR A 517 38.34 -5.83 10.15
N HIS A 518 37.20 -5.73 10.82
CA HIS A 518 36.17 -4.74 10.56
C HIS A 518 36.49 -3.49 11.39
N LEU A 519 36.95 -2.45 10.72
CA LEU A 519 37.48 -1.25 11.35
C LEU A 519 36.56 -0.07 11.07
N ALA A 520 36.32 0.76 12.08
CA ALA A 520 35.71 2.07 11.89
C ALA A 520 36.69 3.18 12.26
N TYR A 521 36.65 4.27 11.50
CA TYR A 521 37.47 5.44 11.69
C TYR A 521 36.55 6.65 11.78
N ILE A 522 36.44 7.20 12.98
CA ILE A 522 35.43 8.20 13.31
C ILE A 522 36.10 9.57 13.36
N LYS A 523 35.53 10.53 12.62
CA LYS A 523 36.06 11.90 12.52
C LYS A 523 35.92 12.59 13.87
N ALA A 524 37.00 13.20 14.35
CA ALA A 524 37.02 13.94 15.61
C ALA A 524 37.99 15.14 15.51
N PRO A 525 37.83 16.19 16.34
CA PRO A 525 38.76 17.31 16.37
C PRO A 525 40.19 16.85 16.65
N TYR A 526 41.17 17.44 15.96
CA TYR A 526 42.57 16.98 15.98
C TYR A 526 43.19 16.94 17.38
N LYS A 527 42.81 17.90 18.25
CA LYS A 527 43.22 17.94 19.67
C LYS A 527 42.82 16.71 20.48
N LEU A 528 41.80 15.98 20.03
CA LEU A 528 41.26 14.79 20.69
C LEU A 528 41.73 13.50 20.00
N SER A 529 41.97 13.51 18.69
CA SER A 529 42.38 12.32 17.94
C SER A 529 43.82 11.87 18.22
N LEU A 530 44.74 12.78 18.56
CA LEU A 530 46.15 12.43 18.83
C LEU A 530 46.39 11.78 20.20
N ASN A 531 45.54 12.07 21.19
CA ASN A 531 45.72 11.58 22.55
C ASN A 531 45.23 10.13 22.76
N GLY A 532 44.63 9.51 21.75
CA GLY A 532 44.27 8.07 21.73
C GLY A 532 45.45 7.14 21.41
N ILE A 533 46.63 7.69 21.08
CA ILE A 533 47.88 6.94 20.87
C ILE A 533 48.87 7.30 21.98
N ARG A 534 48.56 6.93 23.22
CA ARG A 534 49.52 6.72 24.31
C ARG A 534 48.78 6.21 25.55
N LEU A 535 48.76 4.89 25.70
CA LEU A 535 49.23 4.16 26.89
C LEU A 535 49.60 2.74 26.48
#